data_AF-A0AA38MAK6-F1
#
_entry.id   AF-A0AA38MAK6-F1
#
_cell.length_a   1.000
_cell.length_b   1.000
_cell.length_c   1.000
_cell.angle_alpha   90.00
_cell.angle_beta   90.00
_cell.angle_gamma   90.00
#
_symmetry.space_group_name_H-M   'P 1'
#
loop_
_entity.id
_entity.type
_entity.pdbx_description
1 polymer ?
#
loop_
_entity_poly.entity_id
_entity_poly.type
_entity_poly.pdbx_seq_one_letter_code
_entity_poly.pdbx_strand_id
1 'polypeptide(L)'
;MCELFNWGEEPKLTNISSTDNEGQEQQVFLEALERGTRFPCPPTCPQSVYIRIIYPCWHSDPHERPAFAVLVHETHDLLTQY
;
A
#
# COMPACT_ATOMS: atom_id res chain seq x y z
N MET A 1 4.93 -5.29 0.50
CA MET A 1 5.99 -4.29 0.25
C MET A 1 6.02 -3.17 1.27
N CYS A 2 4.89 -2.68 1.79
CA CYS A 2 4.94 -1.68 2.86
C CYS A 2 5.68 -2.15 4.11
N GLU A 3 5.45 -3.39 4.57
CA GLU A 3 6.19 -3.97 5.70
C GLU A 3 7.72 -3.97 5.46
N LEU A 4 8.17 -4.25 4.24
CA LEU A 4 9.59 -4.24 3.89
C LEU A 4 10.23 -2.86 4.13
N PHE A 5 9.53 -1.78 3.76
CA PHE A 5 9.96 -0.41 4.00
C PHE A 5 9.47 0.17 5.34
N ASN A 6 8.90 -0.67 6.20
CA ASN A 6 8.50 -0.31 7.55
C ASN A 6 9.03 -1.31 8.59
N TRP A 7 10.11 -2.02 8.25
CA TRP A 7 10.82 -2.94 9.15
C TRP A 7 9.95 -4.06 9.76
N GLY A 8 8.92 -4.49 9.03
CA GLY A 8 7.98 -5.52 9.45
C GLY A 8 6.87 -5.02 10.39
N GLU A 9 6.78 -3.72 10.67
CA GLU A 9 5.65 -3.17 11.41
C GLU A 9 4.37 -3.19 10.57
N GLU A 10 3.25 -3.44 11.26
CA GLU A 10 1.92 -3.47 10.65
C GLU A 10 1.53 -2.08 10.09
N PRO A 11 1.14 -1.99 8.80
CA PRO A 11 0.77 -0.73 8.20
C PRO A 11 -0.54 -0.21 8.79
N LYS A 12 -0.56 1.06 9.19
CA LYS A 12 -1.73 1.73 9.78
C LYS A 12 -2.36 2.68 8.77
N LEU A 13 -3.68 2.62 8.59
CA LEU A 13 -4.40 3.62 7.81
C LEU A 13 -4.49 4.91 8.62
N THR A 14 -4.29 6.04 7.94
CA THR A 14 -4.47 7.37 8.54
C THR A 14 -5.94 7.57 8.93
N ASN A 15 -6.19 8.14 10.11
CA ASN A 15 -7.50 8.56 10.62
C ASN A 15 -8.49 7.44 11.01
N ILE A 16 -8.02 6.22 11.29
CA ILE A 16 -8.85 5.25 12.02
C ILE A 16 -8.64 5.51 13.51
N SER A 17 -9.60 6.17 14.15
CA SER A 17 -9.65 6.28 15.60
C SER A 17 -9.86 4.88 16.18
N SER A 18 -8.96 4.42 17.05
CA SER A 18 -9.09 3.19 17.82
C SER A 18 -10.45 3.20 18.53
N THR A 19 -11.37 2.38 18.07
CA THR A 19 -12.64 2.14 18.77
C THR A 19 -12.43 0.86 19.54
N ASP A 20 -12.62 0.88 20.87
CA ASP A 20 -12.30 -0.21 21.81
C ASP A 20 -13.03 -1.57 21.57
N ASN A 21 -13.69 -1.75 20.42
CA ASN A 21 -14.31 -3.00 19.98
C ASN A 21 -13.69 -3.46 18.65
N GLU A 22 -12.95 -4.57 18.67
CA GLU A 22 -12.23 -5.16 17.52
C GLU A 22 -13.13 -5.34 16.26
N GLY A 23 -14.41 -5.66 16.44
CA GLY A 23 -15.36 -5.81 15.33
C GLY A 23 -15.74 -4.51 14.63
N GLN A 24 -15.63 -3.36 15.31
CA GLN A 24 -15.88 -2.04 14.72
C GLN A 24 -14.69 -1.57 13.89
N GLU A 25 -13.47 -1.93 14.29
CA GLU A 25 -12.25 -1.52 13.62
C GLU A 25 -12.12 -2.12 12.21
N GLN A 26 -12.44 -3.40 12.04
CA GLN A 26 -12.41 -4.04 10.72
C GLN A 26 -13.43 -3.43 9.74
N GLN A 27 -14.62 -3.08 10.22
CA GLN A 27 -15.66 -2.46 9.38
C GLN A 27 -15.24 -1.05 8.95
N VAL A 28 -14.74 -0.23 9.88
CA VAL A 28 -14.21 1.11 9.57
C VAL A 28 -13.05 1.04 8.58
N PHE A 29 -12.19 0.03 8.73
CA PHE A 29 -11.08 -0.21 7.82
C PHE A 29 -11.57 -0.52 6.39
N LEU A 30 -12.53 -1.43 6.24
CA LEU A 30 -13.13 -1.76 4.94
C LEU A 30 -13.78 -0.53 4.29
N GLU A 31 -14.57 0.24 5.05
CA GLU A 31 -15.20 1.47 4.56
C GLU A 31 -14.18 2.52 4.10
N ALA A 32 -13.06 2.66 4.81
CA ALA A 32 -11.98 3.56 4.42
C ALA A 32 -11.34 3.13 3.08
N LEU A 33 -11.12 1.82 2.88
CA LEU A 33 -10.60 1.28 1.63
C LEU A 33 -11.59 1.45 0.47
N GLU A 34 -12.88 1.22 0.69
CA GLU A 34 -13.93 1.43 -0.31
C GLU A 34 -14.02 2.90 -0.76
N ARG A 35 -13.79 3.85 0.16
CA ARG A 35 -13.68 5.29 -0.15
C ARG A 35 -12.41 5.68 -0.92
N GLY A 36 -11.50 4.73 -1.14
CA GLY A 36 -10.25 4.97 -1.86
C GLY A 36 -9.06 5.33 -0.96
N THR A 37 -9.23 5.32 0.37
CA THR A 37 -8.09 5.50 1.29
C THR A 37 -7.11 4.36 1.08
N ARG A 38 -5.82 4.67 1.04
CA ARG A 38 -4.73 3.69 0.99
C ARG A 38 -3.71 4.03 2.05
N PHE A 39 -2.87 3.06 2.39
CA PHE A 39 -1.80 3.29 3.36
C PHE A 39 -0.84 4.36 2.84
N PRO A 40 -0.33 5.24 3.72
CA PRO A 40 0.65 6.23 3.33
C PRO A 40 1.98 5.57 2.88
N CYS A 41 2.80 6.34 2.19
CA CYS A 41 4.16 5.93 1.85
C CYS A 41 4.97 5.67 3.13
N PRO A 42 5.59 4.48 3.30
CA PRO A 42 6.43 4.19 4.46
C PRO A 42 7.65 5.13 4.52
N PRO A 43 8.18 5.44 5.73
CA PRO A 43 9.19 6.48 5.92
C PRO A 43 10.54 6.18 5.25
N THR A 44 10.91 4.90 5.07
CA THR A 44 12.15 4.52 4.38
C THR A 44 11.91 4.09 2.92
N CYS A 45 10.68 4.24 2.42
CA CYS A 45 10.33 3.87 1.05
C CYS A 45 10.70 5.02 0.09
N PRO A 46 11.52 4.76 -0.95
CA PRO A 46 11.68 5.72 -2.04
C PRO A 46 10.34 6.04 -2.69
N GLN A 47 10.09 7.32 -3.01
CA GLN A 47 8.83 7.75 -3.58
C GLN A 47 8.53 7.07 -4.93
N SER A 48 9.56 6.81 -5.72
CA SER A 48 9.46 6.11 -7.00
C SER A 48 8.95 4.67 -6.83
N VAL A 49 9.43 3.95 -5.81
CA VAL A 49 8.94 2.60 -5.47
C VAL A 49 7.48 2.67 -5.02
N TYR A 50 7.12 3.63 -4.17
CA TYR A 50 5.74 3.76 -3.71
C TYR A 50 4.77 4.02 -4.88
N ILE A 51 5.09 4.99 -5.75
CA ILE A 51 4.22 5.38 -6.88
C ILE A 51 4.15 4.29 -7.96
N ARG A 52 5.29 3.69 -8.33
CA ARG A 52 5.36 2.76 -9.48
C ARG A 52 5.01 1.32 -9.12
N ILE A 53 5.26 0.91 -7.87
CA ILE A 53 5.14 -0.48 -7.45
C ILE A 53 4.01 -0.65 -6.42
N ILE A 54 4.07 0.07 -5.29
CA ILE A 54 3.19 -0.22 -4.14
C ILE A 54 1.75 0.26 -4.40
N TYR A 55 1.59 1.54 -4.76
CA TYR A 55 0.27 2.16 -4.90
C TYR A 55 -0.60 1.53 -6.02
N PRO A 56 -0.07 1.20 -7.21
CA PRO A 56 -0.86 0.58 -8.28
C PRO A 56 -1.36 -0.83 -7.91
N CYS A 57 -0.63 -1.57 -7.07
CA CYS A 57 -1.07 -2.87 -6.57
C CYS A 57 -2.34 -2.79 -5.73
N TRP A 58 -2.68 -1.61 -5.20
CA TRP A 58 -3.85 -1.39 -4.36
C TRP A 58 -5.00 -0.72 -5.12
N HIS A 59 -5.03 -0.79 -6.45
CA HIS A 59 -6.17 -0.29 -7.19
C HIS A 59 -7.47 -1.00 -6.76
N SER A 60 -8.56 -0.24 -6.63
CA SER A 60 -9.87 -0.75 -6.21
C SER A 60 -10.38 -1.79 -7.21
N ASP A 61 -10.35 -1.45 -8.49
CA ASP A 61 -10.57 -2.39 -9.58
C ASP A 61 -9.40 -3.38 -9.71
N PRO A 62 -9.63 -4.70 -9.56
CA PRO A 62 -8.61 -5.72 -9.76
C PRO A 62 -8.00 -5.75 -11.16
N HIS A 63 -8.73 -5.34 -12.21
CA HIS A 63 -8.26 -5.37 -13.59
C HIS A 63 -7.24 -4.27 -13.89
N GLU A 64 -7.27 -3.18 -13.13
CA GLU A 64 -6.32 -2.08 -13.21
C GLU A 64 -5.03 -2.36 -12.41
N ARG A 65 -4.97 -3.46 -11.65
CA ARG A 65 -3.77 -3.85 -10.92
C ARG A 65 -2.73 -4.38 -11.91
N PRO A 66 -1.46 -3.97 -11.77
CA PRO A 66 -0.41 -4.42 -12.68
C PRO A 66 -0.20 -5.93 -12.56
N ALA A 67 -0.02 -6.60 -13.69
CA ALA A 67 0.43 -7.98 -13.71
C ALA A 67 1.84 -8.09 -13.10
N PHE A 68 2.17 -9.26 -12.53
CA PHE A 68 3.50 -9.48 -11.96
C PHE A 68 4.65 -9.25 -12.96
N ALA A 69 4.45 -9.52 -14.25
CA ALA A 69 5.44 -9.22 -15.28
C ALA A 69 5.80 -7.72 -15.36
N VAL A 70 4.80 -6.85 -15.21
CA VAL A 70 4.99 -5.40 -15.14
C VAL A 70 5.74 -5.03 -13.86
N LEU A 71 5.36 -5.59 -12.72
CA LEU A 71 6.03 -5.32 -11.44
C LEU A 71 7.52 -5.73 -11.46
N VAL A 72 7.86 -6.87 -12.08
CA VAL A 72 9.25 -7.31 -12.25
C VAL A 72 10.02 -6.32 -13.11
N HIS A 73 9.44 -5.87 -14.22
CA HIS A 73 10.06 -4.89 -15.10
C HIS A 73 10.32 -3.55 -14.39
N GLU A 74 9.29 -3.01 -13.73
CA GLU A 74 9.37 -1.76 -12.97
C GLU A 74 10.40 -1.84 -11.83
N THR A 75 10.45 -2.98 -11.14
CA THR A 75 11.43 -3.20 -10.06
C THR A 75 12.85 -3.23 -10.61
N HIS A 76 13.06 -3.91 -11.73
CA HIS A 76 14.38 -3.96 -12.39
C HIS A 76 14.81 -2.56 -12.86
N ASP A 77 13.92 -1.82 -13.52
CA ASP A 77 14.19 -0.46 -13.97
C ASP A 77 14.59 0.45 -12.80
N LEU A 78 13.86 0.40 -11.68
CA LEU A 78 14.19 1.15 -10.47
C LEU A 78 15.57 0.78 -9.88
N LEU A 79 15.94 -0.50 -9.91
CA LEU A 79 17.24 -0.96 -9.42
C LEU A 79 18.40 -0.53 -10.33
N THR A 80 18.16 -0.33 -11.63
CA THR A 80 19.18 0.12 -12.59
C THR A 80 19.38 1.64 -12.64
N GLN A 81 18.53 2.41 -11.95
CA GLN A 81 18.60 3.87 -11.88
C GLN A 81 19.38 4.40 -10.67
N TYR A 82 19.93 3.50 -9.85
CA TYR A 82 20.83 3.78 -8.72
C TYR A 82 22.23 3.25 -9.02
#